data_AF-A0A834FT43-F1
#
_entry.id   AF-A0A834FT43-F1
#
_cell.length_a   1.000
_cell.length_b   1.000
_cell.length_c   1.000
_cell.angle_alpha   90.00
_cell.angle_beta   90.00
_cell.angle_gamma   90.00
#
_symmetry.space_group_name_H-M   'P 1'
#
loop_
_entity.id
_entity.type
_entity.pdbx_description
1 polymer ?
#
loop_
_entity_poly.entity_id
_entity_poly.type
_entity_poly.pdbx_seq_one_letter_code
_entity_poly.pdbx_strand_id
1 'polypeptide(L)'
;MERRTNRRRSEEKYVEGKHLKLPELKEAAREVNLGNDYIFKNNIPEYPQPQFQVSFLKHDTIAAGLYGIRQDGGFRNPYGESLVWFSLSVRNEDIEAAERKLMEEKYPGMNGQINLMRFATSPAFSPKSRLGHFRFTFPLEEVLKAYSQQFCSGGQPVMRVLETVLHKKEIVYVVVVHSPDDQNFSQYPLLD
;
A
#
# COMPACT_ATOMS: atom_id res chain seq x y z
N MET A 1 11.47 8.71 -14.08
CA MET A 1 11.38 7.50 -13.22
C MET A 1 12.78 7.04 -12.89
N GLU A 2 13.05 6.67 -11.64
CA GLU A 2 14.38 6.30 -11.15
C GLU A 2 14.47 4.79 -10.86
N ARG A 3 15.69 4.29 -10.65
CA ARG A 3 15.96 2.88 -10.34
C ARG A 3 16.74 2.77 -9.03
N ARG A 4 16.35 1.82 -8.19
CA ARG A 4 17.10 1.46 -6.98
C ARG A 4 17.13 -0.05 -6.80
N THR A 5 18.15 -0.55 -6.11
CA THR A 5 18.17 -1.94 -5.64
C THR A 5 17.60 -1.99 -4.23
N ASN A 6 16.49 -2.71 -4.06
CA ASN A 6 15.91 -2.91 -2.74
C ASN A 6 16.75 -3.89 -1.90
N ARG A 7 16.41 -4.01 -0.62
CA ARG A 7 17.12 -4.89 0.33
C ARG A 7 17.11 -6.38 -0.06
N ARG A 8 16.16 -6.81 -0.89
CA ARG A 8 16.10 -8.17 -1.46
C ARG A 8 16.96 -8.31 -2.73
N ARG A 9 17.86 -7.36 -2.97
CA ARG A 9 18.70 -7.27 -4.17
C ARG A 9 17.89 -7.26 -5.47
N SER A 10 16.65 -6.80 -5.40
CA SER A 10 15.74 -6.70 -6.53
C SER A 10 15.69 -5.25 -7.00
N GLU A 11 15.81 -5.04 -8.32
CA GLU A 11 15.72 -3.72 -8.90
C GLU A 11 14.26 -3.23 -8.92
N GLU A 12 14.01 -2.11 -8.24
CA GLU A 12 12.74 -1.39 -8.21
C GLU A 12 12.84 -0.12 -9.04
N LYS A 13 11.71 0.25 -9.63
CA LYS A 13 11.55 1.49 -10.38
C LYS A 13 10.55 2.35 -9.67
N TYR A 14 10.83 3.63 -9.50
CA TYR A 14 9.97 4.49 -8.70
C TYR A 14 9.97 5.93 -9.17
N VAL A 15 8.96 6.68 -8.70
CA VAL A 15 8.85 8.12 -8.90
C VAL A 15 8.59 8.73 -7.53
N GLU A 16 9.54 9.53 -7.03
CA GLU A 16 9.42 10.21 -5.74
C GLU A 16 8.37 11.33 -5.76
N GLY A 17 7.77 11.59 -4.59
CA GLY A 17 6.88 12.70 -4.33
C GLY A 17 5.56 12.70 -5.11
N LYS A 18 5.21 11.60 -5.79
CA LYS A 18 4.01 11.53 -6.63
C LYS A 18 3.29 10.19 -6.50
N HIS A 19 1.95 10.24 -6.45
CA HIS A 19 1.07 9.10 -6.71
C HIS A 19 0.53 9.20 -8.14
N LEU A 20 1.22 8.54 -9.07
CA LEU A 20 0.92 8.66 -10.50
C LEU A 20 -0.30 7.83 -10.89
N LYS A 21 -1.21 8.43 -11.67
CA LYS A 21 -2.24 7.69 -12.40
C LYS A 21 -1.59 6.89 -13.53
N LEU A 22 -2.29 5.87 -14.03
CA LEU A 22 -1.76 4.98 -15.06
C LEU A 22 -1.23 5.72 -16.32
N PRO A 23 -1.89 6.76 -16.86
CA PRO A 23 -1.35 7.51 -18.01
C PRO A 23 -0.01 8.20 -17.71
N GLU A 24 0.10 8.86 -16.55
CA GLU A 24 1.31 9.55 -16.11
C GLU A 24 2.44 8.54 -15.84
N LEU A 25 2.10 7.38 -15.27
CA LEU A 25 3.05 6.29 -15.05
C LEU A 25 3.59 5.72 -16.36
N LYS A 26 2.74 5.59 -17.39
CA LYS A 26 3.14 5.17 -18.73
C LYS A 26 4.10 6.18 -19.38
N GLU A 27 3.83 7.47 -19.21
CA GLU A 27 4.69 8.54 -19.69
C GLU A 27 6.05 8.52 -19.00
N ALA A 28 6.07 8.50 -17.66
CA ALA A 28 7.30 8.41 -16.87
C ALA A 28 8.13 7.15 -17.17
N ALA A 29 7.49 6.04 -17.54
CA ALA A 29 8.18 4.82 -18.00
C ALA A 29 8.78 4.97 -19.41
N ARG A 30 8.10 5.66 -20.34
CA ARG A 30 8.60 5.90 -21.70
C ARG A 30 9.80 6.83 -21.71
N GLU A 31 9.81 7.87 -20.88
CA GLU A 31 10.92 8.84 -20.79
C GLU A 31 12.27 8.17 -20.50
N VAL A 32 12.26 7.06 -19.75
CA VAL A 32 13.46 6.30 -19.40
C VAL A 32 13.60 5.00 -20.18
N ASN A 33 12.86 4.87 -21.29
CA ASN A 33 12.80 3.71 -22.17
C ASN A 33 12.62 2.38 -21.39
N LEU A 34 11.74 2.40 -20.38
CA LEU A 34 11.46 1.22 -19.55
C LEU A 34 10.40 0.34 -20.20
N GLY A 35 10.79 -0.86 -20.61
CA GLY A 35 9.86 -1.91 -20.98
C GLY A 35 9.08 -2.43 -19.76
N ASN A 36 7.76 -2.35 -19.80
CA ASN A 36 6.87 -3.00 -18.84
C ASN A 36 5.56 -3.44 -19.52
N ASP A 37 5.52 -4.71 -19.94
CA ASP A 37 4.38 -5.28 -20.67
C ASP A 37 3.07 -5.21 -19.89
N TYR A 38 3.12 -5.10 -18.57
CA TYR A 38 1.94 -5.08 -17.73
C TYR A 38 1.21 -3.75 -17.82
N ILE A 39 1.89 -2.62 -17.62
CA ILE A 39 1.24 -1.31 -17.69
C ILE A 39 0.88 -0.94 -19.13
N PHE A 40 1.64 -1.39 -20.13
CA PHE A 40 1.36 -1.15 -21.55
C PHE A 40 0.40 -2.18 -22.18
N LYS A 41 -0.17 -3.09 -21.39
CA LYS A 41 -1.17 -4.03 -21.88
C LYS A 41 -2.42 -3.28 -22.34
N ASN A 42 -2.75 -3.41 -23.62
CA ASN A 42 -3.90 -2.72 -24.23
C ASN A 42 -5.14 -3.63 -24.35
N ASN A 43 -4.97 -4.95 -24.29
CA ASN A 43 -6.06 -5.93 -24.37
C ASN A 43 -6.51 -6.37 -22.96
N ILE A 44 -6.88 -5.41 -22.12
CA ILE A 44 -7.44 -5.69 -20.80
C ILE A 44 -8.95 -5.90 -20.97
N PRO A 45 -9.49 -7.10 -20.67
CA PRO A 45 -10.94 -7.31 -20.68
C PRO A 45 -11.64 -6.32 -19.76
N GLU A 46 -12.88 -5.94 -20.07
CA GLU A 46 -13.66 -5.13 -19.14
C GLU A 46 -13.76 -5.83 -17.78
N TYR A 47 -13.52 -5.06 -16.73
CA TYR A 47 -13.57 -5.53 -15.35
C TYR A 47 -14.21 -4.46 -14.47
N PRO A 48 -14.89 -4.85 -13.38
CA PRO A 48 -15.47 -3.90 -12.45
C PRO A 48 -14.38 -3.02 -11.84
N GLN A 49 -14.67 -1.73 -11.69
CA GLN A 49 -13.77 -0.74 -11.08
C GLN A 49 -14.33 -0.29 -9.73
N PRO A 50 -14.19 -1.12 -8.68
CA PRO A 50 -14.67 -0.81 -7.34
C PRO A 50 -13.78 0.23 -6.65
N GLN A 51 -14.37 1.00 -5.75
CA GLN A 51 -13.63 1.77 -4.76
C GLN A 51 -13.67 1.01 -3.43
N PHE A 52 -12.49 0.70 -2.87
CA PHE A 52 -12.39 0.08 -1.56
C PHE A 52 -12.30 1.14 -0.47
N GLN A 53 -13.03 0.94 0.63
CA GLN A 53 -12.82 1.65 1.89
C GLN A 53 -12.09 0.70 2.84
N VAL A 54 -10.78 0.89 2.99
CA VAL A 54 -9.92 0.00 3.78
C VAL A 54 -9.49 0.71 5.05
N SER A 55 -9.78 0.10 6.20
CA SER A 55 -9.49 0.67 7.52
C SER A 55 -8.50 -0.16 8.34
N PHE A 56 -7.93 -1.23 7.75
CA PHE A 56 -6.97 -2.10 8.43
C PHE A 56 -5.61 -2.09 7.75
N LEU A 57 -4.57 -2.13 8.57
CA LEU A 57 -3.18 -2.33 8.18
C LEU A 57 -2.75 -3.76 8.50
N LYS A 58 -1.75 -4.23 7.76
CA LYS A 58 -1.04 -5.48 8.03
C LYS A 58 0.47 -5.30 8.02
N HIS A 59 1.13 -6.07 8.89
CA HIS A 59 2.57 -6.24 8.91
C HIS A 59 2.89 -7.74 8.83
N ASP A 60 3.44 -8.17 7.69
CA ASP A 60 3.86 -9.56 7.48
C ASP A 60 5.34 -9.71 7.87
N THR A 61 5.65 -10.70 8.71
CA THR A 61 7.02 -10.94 9.18
C THR A 61 7.35 -12.44 9.28
N ILE A 62 8.64 -12.76 9.38
CA ILE A 62 9.16 -14.12 9.59
C ILE A 62 9.40 -14.38 11.08
N ALA A 63 9.73 -15.63 11.45
CA ALA A 63 10.05 -15.99 12.84
C ALA A 63 11.10 -15.07 13.47
N ALA A 64 12.20 -14.79 12.76
CA ALA A 64 13.24 -13.87 13.24
C ALA A 64 12.68 -12.46 13.53
N GLY A 65 11.76 -11.97 12.69
CA GLY A 65 11.14 -10.65 12.91
C GLY A 65 10.17 -10.65 14.09
N LEU A 66 9.45 -11.74 14.35
CA LEU A 66 8.64 -11.90 15.57
C LEU A 66 9.52 -11.85 16.83
N TYR A 67 10.67 -12.52 16.83
CA TYR A 67 11.62 -12.44 17.94
C TYR A 67 12.13 -11.02 18.14
N GLY A 68 12.47 -10.31 17.05
CA GLY A 68 12.87 -8.89 17.10
C GLY A 68 11.79 -7.99 17.73
N ILE A 69 10.54 -8.10 17.27
CA ILE A 69 9.42 -7.33 17.84
C ILE A 69 9.28 -7.57 19.34
N ARG A 70 9.42 -8.82 19.78
CA ARG A 70 9.35 -9.17 21.21
C ARG A 70 10.51 -8.58 22.01
N GLN A 71 11.73 -8.62 21.46
CA GLN A 71 12.92 -8.07 22.12
C GLN A 71 12.88 -6.54 22.21
N ASP A 72 12.41 -5.89 21.15
CA ASP A 72 12.30 -4.43 21.07
C ASP A 72 11.07 -3.88 21.80
N GLY A 73 10.15 -4.74 22.24
CA GLY A 73 8.87 -4.33 22.85
C GLY A 73 7.92 -3.63 21.88
N GLY A 74 8.15 -3.74 20.56
CA GLY A 74 7.40 -3.03 19.54
C GLY A 74 7.95 -3.23 18.13
N PHE A 75 7.31 -2.58 17.16
CA PHE A 75 7.75 -2.64 15.78
C PHE A 75 8.93 -1.72 15.54
N ARG A 76 10.06 -2.30 15.11
CA ARG A 76 11.26 -1.55 14.73
C ARG A 76 11.81 -2.09 13.43
N ASN A 77 12.51 -1.24 12.68
CA ASN A 77 13.29 -1.70 11.55
C ASN A 77 14.54 -2.44 12.10
N PRO A 78 14.71 -3.75 11.81
CA PRO A 78 15.77 -4.55 12.42
C PRO A 78 17.18 -4.18 11.93
N TYR A 79 17.30 -3.26 10.98
CA TYR A 79 18.57 -2.82 10.41
C TYR A 79 18.94 -1.39 10.82
N GLY A 80 18.26 -0.81 11.81
CA GLY A 80 18.57 0.53 12.33
C GLY A 80 18.12 1.70 11.44
N GLU A 81 17.39 1.44 10.35
CA GLU A 81 16.72 2.48 9.57
C GLU A 81 15.49 3.03 10.30
N SER A 82 15.01 4.20 9.87
CA SER A 82 13.93 4.94 10.53
C SER A 82 12.51 4.43 10.21
N LEU A 83 12.31 3.73 9.08
CA LEU A 83 10.96 3.42 8.59
C LEU A 83 10.52 1.97 8.87
N VAL A 84 9.27 1.83 9.29
CA VAL A 84 8.58 0.53 9.47
C VAL A 84 7.45 0.43 8.45
N TRP A 85 7.41 -0.69 7.72
CA TRP A 85 6.46 -0.88 6.63
C TRP A 85 5.18 -1.57 7.09
N PHE A 86 4.05 -0.97 6.71
CA PHE A 86 2.72 -1.56 6.79
C PHE A 86 2.10 -1.58 5.39
N SER A 87 1.24 -2.55 5.12
CA SER A 87 0.42 -2.59 3.91
C SER A 87 -1.05 -2.48 4.29
N LEU A 88 -1.89 -1.99 3.38
CA LEU A 88 -3.34 -2.10 3.54
C LEU A 88 -3.75 -3.58 3.62
N SER A 89 -4.66 -3.88 4.54
CA SER A 89 -5.24 -5.20 4.73
C SER A 89 -6.67 -5.19 4.22
N VAL A 90 -6.85 -5.52 2.94
CA VAL A 90 -8.19 -5.70 2.36
C VAL A 90 -8.76 -7.03 2.84
N ARG A 91 -9.87 -6.97 3.58
CA ARG A 91 -10.58 -8.13 4.10
C ARG A 91 -11.78 -8.47 3.21
N ASN A 92 -12.40 -9.63 3.44
CA ASN A 92 -13.57 -10.04 2.68
C ASN A 92 -14.72 -9.05 2.86
N GLU A 93 -14.90 -8.51 4.06
CA GLU A 93 -15.95 -7.52 4.36
C GLU A 93 -15.74 -6.23 3.57
N ASP A 94 -14.48 -5.84 3.34
CA ASP A 94 -14.14 -4.64 2.56
C ASP A 94 -14.44 -4.88 1.06
N ILE A 95 -14.30 -6.12 0.59
CA ILE A 95 -14.65 -6.52 -0.78
C ILE A 95 -16.16 -6.56 -0.98
N GLU A 96 -16.90 -7.16 -0.06
CA GLU A 96 -18.37 -7.21 -0.07
C GLU A 96 -18.97 -5.80 0.02
N ALA A 97 -18.39 -4.91 0.83
CA ALA A 97 -18.81 -3.52 0.90
C ALA A 97 -18.58 -2.78 -0.43
N ALA A 98 -17.43 -3.02 -1.07
CA ALA A 98 -17.13 -2.44 -2.37
C ALA A 98 -18.04 -2.98 -3.49
N GLU A 99 -18.43 -4.26 -3.44
CA GLU A 99 -19.42 -4.87 -4.33
C GLU A 99 -20.78 -4.16 -4.21
N ARG A 100 -21.30 -4.01 -2.98
CA ARG A 100 -22.59 -3.35 -2.74
C ARG A 100 -22.57 -1.90 -3.24
N LYS A 101 -21.55 -1.13 -2.86
CA LYS A 101 -21.40 0.26 -3.30
C LYS A 101 -21.35 0.38 -4.83
N LEU A 102 -20.59 -0.49 -5.48
CA LEU A 102 -20.48 -0.50 -6.94
C LEU A 102 -21.82 -0.82 -7.62
N MET A 103 -22.59 -1.77 -7.07
CA MET A 103 -23.93 -2.10 -7.56
C MET A 103 -24.90 -0.92 -7.41
N GLU A 104 -24.89 -0.27 -6.25
CA GLU A 104 -25.74 0.90 -5.97
C GLU A 104 -25.43 2.08 -6.90
N GLU A 105 -24.15 2.36 -7.15
CA GLU A 105 -23.72 3.54 -7.93
C GLU A 105 -23.79 3.34 -9.44
N LYS A 106 -23.40 2.16 -9.95
CA LYS A 106 -23.24 1.94 -11.41
C LYS A 106 -24.33 1.08 -12.04
N TYR A 107 -25.04 0.28 -11.25
CA TYR A 107 -26.04 -0.66 -11.75
C TYR A 107 -27.36 -0.57 -10.97
N PRO A 108 -27.91 0.65 -10.75
CA PRO A 108 -29.13 0.81 -9.96
C PRO A 108 -30.28 0.04 -10.61
N GLY A 109 -30.94 -0.83 -9.84
CA GLY A 109 -32.10 -1.61 -10.29
C GLY A 109 -31.78 -2.88 -11.08
N MET A 110 -30.50 -3.24 -11.27
CA MET A 110 -30.16 -4.58 -11.76
C MET A 110 -30.20 -5.61 -10.62
N ASN A 111 -30.92 -6.71 -10.83
CA ASN A 111 -30.91 -7.89 -9.92
C ASN A 111 -29.63 -8.75 -10.08
N GLY A 112 -28.57 -8.21 -10.69
CA GLY A 112 -27.31 -8.90 -10.88
C GLY A 112 -26.44 -8.84 -9.62
N GLN A 113 -25.48 -9.77 -9.50
CA GLN A 113 -24.42 -9.71 -8.49
C GLN A 113 -23.07 -9.60 -9.18
N ILE A 114 -22.28 -8.59 -8.79
CA ILE A 114 -20.86 -8.53 -9.12
C ILE A 114 -20.13 -9.41 -8.10
N ASN A 115 -19.27 -10.30 -8.61
CA ASN A 115 -18.34 -11.07 -7.79
C ASN A 115 -16.93 -10.48 -7.97
N LEU A 116 -16.55 -9.55 -7.11
CA LEU A 116 -15.20 -9.00 -7.01
C LEU A 116 -14.21 -10.03 -6.47
N MET A 117 -14.65 -10.96 -5.63
CA MET A 117 -13.79 -12.01 -5.08
C MET A 117 -13.06 -12.82 -6.14
N ARG A 118 -13.66 -13.05 -7.32
CA ARG A 118 -12.99 -13.74 -8.45
C ARG A 118 -11.76 -12.98 -8.99
N PHE A 119 -11.68 -11.67 -8.76
CA PHE A 119 -10.55 -10.82 -9.13
C PHE A 119 -9.53 -10.64 -7.99
N ALA A 120 -9.90 -11.00 -6.76
CA ALA A 120 -9.09 -10.84 -5.55
C ALA A 120 -8.04 -11.95 -5.37
N THR A 121 -7.37 -12.37 -6.45
CA THR A 121 -6.40 -13.48 -6.44
C THR A 121 -4.97 -13.06 -6.13
N SER A 122 -4.70 -11.75 -6.04
CA SER A 122 -3.36 -11.25 -5.75
C SER A 122 -2.97 -11.43 -4.27
N PRO A 123 -1.67 -11.49 -3.95
CA PRO A 123 -1.21 -11.58 -2.56
C PRO A 123 -1.70 -10.43 -1.65
N ALA A 124 -2.13 -9.31 -2.23
CA ALA A 124 -2.69 -8.18 -1.48
C ALA A 124 -4.00 -8.56 -0.77
N PHE A 125 -4.83 -9.40 -1.39
CA PHE A 125 -6.13 -9.87 -0.87
C PHE A 125 -6.04 -11.18 -0.11
N SER A 126 -4.90 -11.88 -0.15
CA SER A 126 -4.74 -13.13 0.57
C SER A 126 -4.82 -12.91 2.08
N PRO A 127 -5.58 -13.73 2.84
CA PRO A 127 -5.58 -13.69 4.30
C PRO A 127 -4.30 -14.28 4.92
N LYS A 128 -3.48 -14.98 4.12
CA LYS A 128 -2.21 -15.58 4.55
C LYS A 128 -1.06 -14.59 4.44
N SER A 129 -0.10 -14.67 5.37
CA SER A 129 1.15 -13.89 5.33
C SER A 129 1.89 -14.09 4.01
N ARG A 130 2.35 -13.01 3.37
CA ARG A 130 3.20 -13.07 2.17
C ARG A 130 4.55 -13.76 2.43
N LEU A 131 4.96 -13.83 3.70
CA LEU A 131 6.20 -14.45 4.13
C LEU A 131 6.00 -15.86 4.70
N GLY A 132 4.75 -16.36 4.72
CA GLY A 132 4.43 -17.73 5.12
C GLY A 132 4.48 -18.01 6.64
N HIS A 133 4.76 -17.01 7.48
CA HIS A 133 4.93 -17.20 8.92
C HIS A 133 3.89 -16.41 9.72
N PHE A 134 4.14 -15.12 9.94
CA PHE A 134 3.33 -14.30 10.84
C PHE A 134 2.73 -13.11 10.11
N ARG A 135 1.54 -12.71 10.55
CA ARG A 135 0.83 -11.50 10.12
C ARG A 135 0.23 -10.84 11.36
N PHE A 136 0.53 -9.56 11.51
CA PHE A 136 -0.19 -8.70 12.43
C PHE A 136 -1.17 -7.85 11.64
N THR A 137 -2.36 -7.66 12.18
CA THR A 137 -3.42 -6.85 11.58
C THR A 137 -3.96 -5.90 12.62
N PHE A 138 -4.07 -4.62 12.27
CA PHE A 138 -4.47 -3.54 13.17
C PHE A 138 -5.43 -2.60 12.48
N PRO A 139 -6.39 -2.00 13.20
CA PRO A 139 -7.11 -0.82 12.71
C PRO A 139 -6.12 0.32 12.42
N LEU A 140 -6.28 0.99 11.27
CA LEU A 140 -5.45 2.14 10.89
C LEU A 140 -5.50 3.23 11.96
N GLU A 141 -6.69 3.52 12.50
CA GLU A 141 -6.88 4.51 13.54
C GLU A 141 -6.08 4.19 14.81
N GLU A 142 -6.05 2.92 15.24
CA GLU A 142 -5.28 2.51 16.42
C GLU A 142 -3.78 2.69 16.20
N VAL A 143 -3.27 2.34 15.00
CA VAL A 143 -1.87 2.54 14.64
C VAL A 143 -1.52 4.03 14.64
N LEU A 144 -2.36 4.89 14.05
CA LEU A 144 -2.13 6.33 14.01
C LEU A 144 -2.22 6.97 15.40
N LYS A 145 -3.15 6.51 16.23
CA LYS A 145 -3.26 6.95 17.63
C LYS A 145 -2.03 6.54 18.44
N ALA A 146 -1.58 5.30 18.31
CA ALA A 146 -0.35 4.85 18.98
C ALA A 146 0.86 5.66 18.50
N TYR A 147 0.98 5.90 17.19
CA TYR A 147 2.05 6.71 16.61
C TYR A 147 2.02 8.16 17.13
N SER A 148 0.84 8.76 17.19
CA SER A 148 0.62 10.11 17.75
C SER A 148 1.15 10.23 19.18
N GLN A 149 0.78 9.27 20.04
CA GLN A 149 1.19 9.29 21.44
C GLN A 149 2.70 9.04 21.61
N GLN A 150 3.27 8.14 20.81
CA GLN A 150 4.68 7.73 20.96
C GLN A 150 5.67 8.70 20.31
N PHE A 151 5.33 9.26 19.15
CA PHE A 151 6.27 9.99 18.29
C PHE A 151 5.87 11.45 18.02
N CYS A 152 4.63 11.84 18.32
CA CYS A 152 4.12 13.19 18.04
C CYS A 152 3.72 13.95 19.32
N SER A 153 4.10 13.49 20.51
CA SER A 153 3.69 14.07 21.80
C SER A 153 2.17 14.24 21.94
N GLY A 154 1.40 13.31 21.35
CA GLY A 154 -0.07 13.36 21.29
C GLY A 154 -0.64 14.25 20.17
N GLY A 155 0.20 14.92 19.39
CA GLY A 155 -0.19 15.68 18.20
C GLY A 155 -0.59 14.80 17.01
N GLN A 156 -1.19 15.41 15.98
CA GLN A 156 -1.63 14.70 14.79
C GLN A 156 -0.41 14.33 13.91
N PRO A 157 -0.23 13.04 13.55
CA PRO A 157 0.83 12.64 12.61
C PRO A 157 0.62 13.28 11.23
N VAL A 158 1.71 13.61 10.55
CA VAL A 158 1.69 14.17 9.20
C VAL A 158 1.83 13.05 8.19
N MET A 159 0.97 13.05 7.16
CA MET A 159 1.02 12.10 6.06
C MET A 159 1.48 12.79 4.79
N ARG A 160 2.46 12.18 4.11
CA ARG A 160 3.01 12.69 2.86
C ARG A 160 3.10 11.62 1.79
N VAL A 161 2.94 12.03 0.54
CA VAL A 161 3.12 11.19 -0.63
C VAL A 161 4.61 10.97 -0.85
N LEU A 162 5.10 9.77 -0.53
CA LEU A 162 6.52 9.45 -0.62
C LEU A 162 6.91 9.10 -2.05
N GLU A 163 6.24 8.14 -2.66
CA GLU A 163 6.59 7.64 -4.00
C GLU A 163 5.51 6.75 -4.62
N THR A 164 5.59 6.57 -5.95
CA THR A 164 4.98 5.46 -6.68
C THR A 164 6.08 4.47 -7.08
N VAL A 165 5.96 3.21 -6.66
CA VAL A 165 6.88 2.12 -7.04
C VAL A 165 6.21 1.23 -8.09
N LEU A 166 6.88 1.03 -9.23
CA LEU A 166 6.49 0.15 -10.30
C LEU A 166 7.26 -1.18 -10.21
N HIS A 167 6.54 -2.24 -9.87
CA HIS A 167 7.02 -3.61 -10.00
C HIS A 167 6.58 -4.24 -11.33
N LYS A 168 7.00 -5.49 -11.56
CA LYS A 168 6.70 -6.23 -12.80
C LYS A 168 5.20 -6.34 -13.10
N LYS A 169 4.36 -6.46 -12.06
CA LYS A 169 2.88 -6.64 -12.18
C LYS A 169 2.08 -5.86 -11.13
N GLU A 170 2.74 -5.02 -10.35
CA GLU A 170 2.13 -4.31 -9.21
C GLU A 170 2.58 -2.85 -9.26
N ILE A 171 1.67 -1.95 -8.93
CA ILE A 171 1.95 -0.53 -8.68
C ILE A 171 1.71 -0.32 -7.20
N VAL A 172 2.69 0.25 -6.50
CA VAL A 172 2.62 0.50 -5.05
C VAL A 172 2.67 2.00 -4.84
N TYR A 173 1.66 2.53 -4.17
CA TYR A 173 1.62 3.92 -3.71
C TYR A 173 2.08 3.96 -2.26
N VAL A 174 3.12 4.72 -1.97
CA VAL A 174 3.72 4.79 -0.65
C VAL A 174 3.37 6.13 -0.01
N VAL A 175 2.86 6.05 1.22
CA VAL A 175 2.64 7.19 2.11
C VAL A 175 3.60 7.06 3.27
N VAL A 176 4.30 8.13 3.59
CA VAL A 176 5.07 8.22 4.83
C VAL A 176 4.23 8.93 5.90
N VAL A 177 4.24 8.36 7.10
CA VAL A 177 3.65 8.97 8.29
C VAL A 177 4.80 9.37 9.20
N HIS A 178 4.88 10.65 9.56
CA HIS A 178 5.96 11.18 10.38
C HIS A 178 5.44 12.18 11.43
N SER A 179 6.28 12.48 12.43
CA SER A 179 5.99 13.50 13.43
C SER A 179 6.00 14.90 12.79
N PRO A 180 5.12 15.83 13.21
CA PRO A 180 5.17 17.24 12.77
C PRO A 180 6.54 17.90 12.96
N ASP A 181 7.28 17.48 13.98
CA ASP A 181 8.61 18.02 14.30
C ASP A 181 9.73 17.43 13.41
N ASP A 182 9.44 16.33 12.71
CA ASP A 182 10.39 15.69 11.79
C ASP A 182 10.35 16.36 10.41
N GLN A 183 11.42 17.10 10.09
CA GLN A 183 11.56 17.83 8.84
C GLN A 183 12.15 16.99 7.69
N ASN A 184 12.54 15.73 7.93
CA ASN A 184 13.21 14.87 6.93
C ASN A 184 12.34 14.56 5.71
N PHE A 185 11.03 14.74 5.83
CA PHE A 185 10.06 14.48 4.77
C PHE A 185 9.36 15.74 4.25
N SER A 186 9.79 16.92 4.70
CA SER A 186 9.14 18.21 4.38
C SER A 186 9.09 18.53 2.87
N GLN A 187 10.04 17.99 2.09
CA GLN A 187 10.10 18.11 0.64
C GLN A 187 8.98 17.36 -0.11
N TYR A 188 8.35 16.37 0.53
CA TYR A 188 7.29 15.58 -0.08
C TYR A 188 5.92 16.26 0.09
N PRO A 189 5.00 16.17 -0.87
CA PRO A 189 3.68 16.80 -0.74
C PRO A 189 2.85 16.12 0.34
N LEU A 190 1.96 16.89 0.97
CA LEU A 190 0.95 16.34 1.88
C LEU A 190 0.05 15.35 1.12
N LEU A 191 -0.44 14.35 1.84
CA LEU A 191 -1.46 13.46 1.30
C LEU A 191 -2.81 14.19 1.30
N ASP A 192 -3.40 14.37 0.10
CA ASP A 192 -4.72 14.98 -0.11
C ASP A 192 -5.89 14.06 0.33
#